data_AF-A6MKE6-F1
#
_entry.id   AF-A6MKE6-F1
#
_cell.length_a   1.000
_cell.length_b   1.000
_cell.length_c   1.000
_cell.angle_alpha   90.00
_cell.angle_beta   90.00
_cell.angle_gamma   90.00
#
_symmetry.space_group_name_H-M   'P 1'
#
loop_
_entity.id
_entity.type
_entity.pdbx_description
1 polymer ?
#
loop_
_entity_poly.entity_id
_entity_poly.type
_entity_poly.pdbx_seq_one_letter_code
_entity_poly.pdbx_strand_id
1 'polypeptide(L)'
;EGLGMRYAFIGPLETMHLNAEGMLNYCDRYREGMKRVLKTFGPIPEFSRATAEKVNQGMCLKVPDDPEHLAARRQWRDECLMRLAKLKSRVQPQ
;
A
#
# COMPACT_ATOMS: atom_id res chain seq x y z
N GLU A 1 11.03 -7.18 -0.40
CA GLU A 1 10.46 -6.02 0.32
C GLU A 1 9.71 -5.12 -0.66
N GLY A 2 8.62 -4.47 -0.27
CA GLY A 2 7.71 -3.75 -1.19
C GLY A 2 7.45 -2.30 -0.80
N LEU A 3 6.55 -1.63 -1.53
CA LEU A 3 6.21 -0.21 -1.32
C LEU A 3 5.68 0.09 0.10
N GLY A 4 5.01 -0.87 0.72
CA GLY A 4 4.40 -0.68 2.05
C GLY A 4 5.40 -0.43 3.18
N MET A 5 6.66 -0.87 3.08
CA MET A 5 7.61 -0.69 4.19
C MET A 5 8.02 0.77 4.38
N ARG A 6 8.33 1.50 3.30
CA ARG A 6 8.64 2.93 3.41
C ARG A 6 7.42 3.72 3.87
N TYR A 7 6.22 3.33 3.43
CA TYR A 7 4.96 3.97 3.83
C TYR A 7 4.55 3.72 5.28
N ALA A 8 5.18 2.76 5.96
CA ALA A 8 5.03 2.64 7.40
C ALA A 8 5.71 3.80 8.16
N PHE A 9 6.65 4.52 7.53
CA PHE A 9 7.46 5.56 8.17
C PHE A 9 7.27 6.94 7.54
N ILE A 10 7.34 7.04 6.22
CA ILE A 10 7.33 8.30 5.47
C ILE A 10 6.19 8.35 4.45
N GLY A 11 5.65 9.55 4.21
CA GLY A 11 4.58 9.76 3.25
C GLY A 11 5.05 9.63 1.79
N PRO A 12 4.12 9.56 0.81
CA PRO A 12 4.48 9.44 -0.61
C PRO A 12 5.22 10.67 -1.16
N LEU A 13 4.92 11.88 -0.67
CA LEU A 13 5.61 13.10 -1.12
C LEU A 13 7.03 13.20 -0.56
N GLU A 14 7.22 12.86 0.70
CA GLU A 14 8.55 12.75 1.31
C GLU A 14 9.36 11.62 0.67
N THR A 15 8.70 10.50 0.34
CA THR A 15 9.29 9.43 -0.48
C THR A 15 9.78 9.97 -1.82
N MET A 16 9.01 10.81 -2.52
CA MET A 16 9.49 11.45 -3.75
C MET A 16 10.67 12.37 -3.48
N HIS A 17 10.61 13.17 -2.41
CA HIS A 17 11.68 14.09 -2.03
C HIS A 17 13.01 13.36 -1.76
N LEU A 18 12.97 12.24 -1.04
CA LEU A 18 14.15 11.46 -0.62
C LEU A 18 14.64 10.45 -1.68
N ASN A 19 13.82 10.10 -2.67
CA ASN A 19 14.22 9.21 -3.78
C ASN A 19 14.97 9.94 -4.90
N ALA A 20 15.24 11.23 -4.72
CA ALA A 20 16.03 12.07 -5.60
C ALA A 20 16.75 13.14 -4.76
N GLU A 21 17.42 14.09 -5.42
CA GLU A 21 18.00 15.26 -4.75
C GLU A 21 16.92 16.32 -4.48
N GLY A 22 15.88 15.94 -3.74
CA GLY A 22 14.70 16.74 -3.46
C GLY A 22 13.59 16.63 -4.51
N MET A 23 12.43 17.20 -4.16
CA MET A 23 11.19 17.11 -4.94
C MET A 23 11.34 17.63 -6.39
N LEU A 24 12.06 18.75 -6.58
CA LEU A 24 12.25 19.32 -7.92
C LEU A 24 13.06 18.36 -8.80
N ASN A 25 14.16 17.80 -8.27
CA ASN A 25 14.97 16.83 -8.97
C ASN A 25 14.19 15.54 -9.28
N TYR A 26 13.33 15.09 -8.36
CA TYR A 26 12.43 13.96 -8.60
C TYR A 26 11.49 14.23 -9.78
N CYS A 27 10.87 15.41 -9.82
CA CYS A 27 10.01 15.80 -10.91
C CYS A 27 10.76 15.89 -12.24
N ASP A 28 11.98 16.44 -12.27
CA ASP A 28 12.78 16.50 -13.50
C ASP A 28 13.12 15.11 -14.05
N ARG A 29 13.42 14.14 -13.18
CA ARG A 29 13.73 12.77 -13.58
C ARG A 29 12.50 11.97 -14.00
N TYR A 30 11.39 12.08 -13.26
CA TYR A 30 10.32 11.09 -13.31
C TYR A 30 8.96 11.62 -13.79
N ARG A 31 8.73 12.93 -13.92
CA ARG A 31 7.39 13.48 -14.26
C ARG A 31 6.83 12.95 -15.57
N GLU A 32 7.66 12.78 -16.59
CA GLU A 32 7.19 12.29 -17.89
C GLU A 32 6.86 10.80 -17.85
N GLY A 33 7.58 10.02 -17.04
CA GLY A 33 7.23 8.64 -16.73
C GLY A 33 5.89 8.54 -15.99
N MET A 34 5.71 9.36 -14.95
CA MET A 34 4.45 9.41 -14.18
C MET A 34 3.27 9.76 -15.07
N LYS A 35 3.38 10.84 -15.87
CA LYS A 35 2.33 11.24 -16.83
C LYS A 35 2.00 10.12 -17.81
N ARG A 36 3.01 9.45 -18.37
CA ARG A 36 2.82 8.36 -19.34
C ARG A 36 2.06 7.19 -18.72
N VAL A 37 2.46 6.76 -17.53
CA VAL A 37 1.80 5.63 -16.82
C VAL A 37 0.37 6.01 -16.41
N LEU A 38 0.15 7.22 -15.90
CA LEU A 38 -1.20 7.67 -15.50
C LEU A 38 -2.15 7.79 -16.69
N LYS A 39 -1.66 8.19 -17.87
CA LYS A 39 -2.46 8.25 -19.11
C LYS A 39 -2.95 6.88 -19.58
N THR A 40 -2.34 5.78 -19.15
CA THR A 40 -2.75 4.42 -19.54
C THR A 40 -3.69 3.77 -18.52
N PHE A 41 -4.11 4.47 -17.47
CA PHE A 41 -5.08 3.93 -16.51
C PHE A 41 -6.43 3.80 -17.21
N GLY A 42 -7.08 2.65 -17.01
CA GLY A 42 -8.43 2.40 -17.51
C GLY A 42 -9.48 3.30 -16.82
N PRO A 43 -10.75 3.20 -17.24
CA PRO A 43 -11.84 3.89 -16.57
C PRO A 43 -11.98 3.43 -15.11
N ILE A 44 -12.79 4.15 -14.34
CA ILE A 44 -13.16 3.75 -12.98
C ILE A 44 -13.79 2.35 -13.04
N PRO A 45 -13.32 1.37 -12.24
CA PRO A 45 -13.92 0.04 -12.23
C PRO A 45 -15.38 0.08 -11.75
N GLU A 46 -16.25 -0.71 -12.38
CA GLU A 46 -17.66 -0.86 -11.98
C GLU A 46 -17.86 -1.66 -10.68
N PHE A 47 -16.78 -2.29 -10.17
CA PHE A 47 -16.85 -3.23 -9.04
C PHE A 47 -17.95 -4.29 -9.18
N SER A 48 -18.16 -4.75 -10.43
CA SER A 48 -19.22 -5.69 -10.77
C SER A 48 -19.07 -7.02 -10.01
N ARG A 49 -20.21 -7.70 -9.80
CA ARG A 49 -20.25 -8.99 -9.10
C ARG A 49 -19.28 -10.02 -9.68
N ALA A 50 -19.20 -10.14 -11.01
CA ALA A 50 -18.31 -11.09 -11.67
C ALA A 50 -16.83 -10.83 -11.33
N THR A 51 -16.39 -9.56 -11.31
CA THR A 51 -15.03 -9.20 -10.93
C THR A 51 -14.80 -9.39 -9.43
N ALA A 52 -15.76 -9.01 -8.60
CA ALA A 52 -15.70 -9.16 -7.16
C ALA A 52 -15.58 -10.64 -6.75
N GLU A 53 -16.34 -11.55 -7.37
CA GLU A 53 -16.26 -12.99 -7.12
C GLU A 53 -14.89 -13.56 -7.49
N LYS A 54 -14.31 -13.13 -8.61
CA LYS A 54 -12.95 -13.53 -9.01
C LYS A 54 -11.88 -13.04 -8.01
N VAL A 55 -12.01 -11.81 -7.53
CA VAL A 55 -11.13 -11.28 -6.47
C VAL A 55 -11.32 -12.06 -5.17
N ASN A 56 -12.57 -12.33 -4.77
CA ASN A 56 -12.89 -13.09 -3.57
C ASN A 56 -12.26 -14.48 -3.61
N GLN A 57 -12.41 -15.21 -4.71
CA GLN A 57 -11.76 -16.51 -4.91
C GLN A 57 -10.25 -16.43 -4.68
N GLY A 58 -9.58 -15.42 -5.25
CA GLY A 58 -8.15 -15.20 -5.04
C GLY A 58 -7.76 -14.87 -3.59
N MET A 59 -8.61 -14.15 -2.86
CA MET A 59 -8.40 -13.82 -1.45
C MET A 59 -8.63 -15.03 -0.54
N CYS A 60 -9.68 -15.82 -0.81
CA CYS A 60 -10.04 -17.01 -0.03
C CYS A 60 -8.99 -18.13 -0.10
N LEU A 61 -8.15 -18.17 -1.15
CA LEU A 61 -6.99 -19.07 -1.21
C LEU A 61 -5.96 -18.80 -0.08
N LYS A 62 -5.93 -17.58 0.46
CA LYS A 62 -5.00 -17.19 1.53
C LYS A 62 -5.68 -17.07 2.88
N VAL A 63 -6.91 -16.56 2.88
CA VAL A 63 -7.71 -16.32 4.07
C VAL A 63 -9.15 -16.69 3.73
N PRO A 64 -9.61 -17.90 4.09
CA PRO A 64 -11.02 -18.27 3.95
C PRO A 64 -11.95 -17.21 4.53
N ASP A 65 -13.11 -17.02 3.89
CA ASP A 65 -14.07 -15.97 4.23
C ASP A 65 -15.09 -16.38 5.31
N ASP A 66 -14.86 -17.50 5.99
CA ASP A 66 -15.62 -17.86 7.18
C ASP A 66 -15.22 -17.02 8.40
N PRO A 67 -16.12 -16.88 9.40
CA PRO A 67 -15.89 -15.99 10.54
C PRO A 67 -14.62 -16.29 11.35
N GLU A 68 -14.20 -17.55 11.45
CA GLU A 68 -13.07 -17.96 12.28
C GLU A 68 -11.75 -17.53 11.64
N HIS A 69 -11.53 -17.84 10.36
CA HIS A 69 -10.31 -17.46 9.65
C HIS A 69 -10.17 -15.94 9.50
N LEU A 70 -11.29 -15.25 9.23
CA LEU A 70 -11.30 -13.79 9.18
C LEU A 70 -10.99 -13.17 10.55
N ALA A 71 -11.49 -13.74 11.66
CA ALA A 71 -11.16 -13.26 13.00
C ALA A 71 -9.68 -13.48 13.33
N ALA A 72 -9.15 -14.67 13.08
CA ALA A 72 -7.74 -15.00 13.30
C ALA A 72 -6.81 -14.08 12.50
N ARG A 73 -7.14 -13.82 11.21
CA ARG A 73 -6.33 -12.92 10.37
C ARG A 73 -6.37 -11.47 10.84
N ARG A 74 -7.53 -10.99 11.34
CA ARG A 74 -7.66 -9.66 11.94
C ARG A 74 -6.83 -9.54 13.22
N GLN A 75 -6.87 -10.55 14.09
CA GLN A 75 -6.05 -10.56 15.31
C GLN A 75 -4.55 -10.46 14.97
N TRP A 76 -4.06 -11.28 14.03
CA TRP A 76 -2.68 -11.20 13.55
C TRP A 76 -2.32 -9.80 13.02
N ARG A 77 -3.20 -9.19 12.21
CA ARG A 77 -3.00 -7.83 11.69
C ARG A 77 -2.87 -6.83 12.83
N ASP A 78 -3.74 -6.90 13.83
CA ASP A 78 -3.78 -5.94 14.93
C ASP A 78 -2.56 -6.09 15.85
N GLU A 79 -2.07 -7.31 16.05
CA GLU A 79 -0.79 -7.55 16.73
C GLU A 79 0.41 -6.95 15.97
N CYS A 80 0.44 -7.08 14.64
CA CYS A 80 1.45 -6.41 13.81
C CYS A 80 1.38 -4.88 13.93
N LEU A 81 0.17 -4.30 13.92
CA LEU A 81 -0.03 -2.87 14.07
C LEU A 81 0.40 -2.36 15.45
N MET A 82 0.11 -3.11 16.52
CA MET A 82 0.56 -2.79 17.87
C MET A 82 2.08 -2.77 17.98
N ARG A 83 2.77 -3.77 17.40
CA ARG A 83 4.24 -3.80 17.35
C ARG A 83 4.80 -2.65 16.52
N LEU A 84 4.19 -2.34 15.38
CA LEU A 84 4.61 -1.20 14.54
C LEU A 84 4.42 0.13 15.25
N ALA A 85 3.32 0.34 15.97
CA ALA A 85 3.08 1.55 16.75
C ALA A 85 4.15 1.74 17.84
N LYS A 86 4.47 0.67 18.57
CA LYS A 86 5.55 0.66 19.58
C LYS A 86 6.92 0.91 18.97
N LEU A 87 7.18 0.43 17.75
CA LEU A 87 8.41 0.74 17.02
C LEU A 87 8.44 2.23 16.67
N LYS A 88 7.38 2.76 16.04
CA LYS A 88 7.28 4.17 15.63
C LYS A 88 7.40 5.15 16.78
N SER A 89 6.91 4.81 17.99
CA SER A 89 7.09 5.69 19.15
C SER A 89 8.53 5.78 19.64
N ARG A 90 9.43 4.88 19.21
CA ARG A 90 10.85 4.85 19.58
C ARG A 90 11.76 5.45 18.52
N VAL A 91 11.34 5.45 17.26
CA VAL A 91 12.05 6.10 16.15
C VAL A 91 11.36 7.44 15.92
N GLN A 92 11.88 8.50 16.56
CA GLN A 92 11.43 9.86 16.29
C GLN A 92 11.77 10.23 14.84
N PRO A 93 10.85 10.88 14.10
CA PRO A 93 11.23 11.55 12.86
C PRO A 93 12.28 12.62 13.18
N GLN A 94 13.38 12.64 12.44
CA GLN A 94 14.32 13.77 12.46
C GLN A 94 13.69 14.98 11.76
#